data_AF-A0A101INM8-F1
#
_entry.id   AF-A0A101INM8-F1
#
_cell.length_a   1.000
_cell.length_b   1.000
_cell.length_c   1.000
_cell.angle_alpha   90.00
_cell.angle_beta   90.00
_cell.angle_gamma   90.00
#
_symmetry.space_group_name_H-M   'P 1'
#
loop_
_entity.id
_entity.type
_entity.pdbx_description
1 polymer ?
#
loop_
_entity_poly.entity_id
_entity_poly.type
_entity_poly.pdbx_seq_one_letter_code
_entity_poly.pdbx_strand_id
1 'polypeptide(L)'
;MVQFLNQELEILPVYVNKEELMKNIDNYSIDFSEVKGQHHAKRALEVAAAGGHNVIMTGPPGSGKTMLAKRIPTILPTLTLEEAIEITRLYSISNLTDRKYPIMTRRPFRSPH
;
A
#
# COMPACT_ATOMS: atom_id res chain seq x y z
N MET A 1 31.50 0.05 10.97
CA MET A 1 30.97 -0.04 12.35
C MET A 1 32.10 0.06 13.38
N VAL A 2 33.16 -0.74 13.28
CA VAL A 2 34.33 -0.68 14.19
C VAL A 2 35.02 0.69 14.18
N GLN A 3 35.23 1.31 13.00
CA GLN A 3 35.87 2.64 12.89
C GLN A 3 35.03 3.80 13.45
N PHE A 4 33.69 3.71 13.40
CA PHE A 4 32.80 4.70 14.04
C PHE A 4 32.89 4.60 15.57
N LEU A 5 32.87 3.37 16.10
CA LEU A 5 33.02 3.12 17.54
C LEU A 5 34.39 3.56 18.04
N ASN A 6 35.43 3.46 17.20
CA ASN A 6 36.77 3.94 17.47
C ASN A 6 36.95 5.48 17.31
N GLN A 7 35.87 6.22 17.00
CA GLN A 7 35.91 7.67 16.74
C GLN A 7 36.76 8.09 15.52
N GLU A 8 37.14 7.14 14.67
CA GLU A 8 37.91 7.38 13.44
C GLU A 8 37.01 7.79 12.27
N LEU A 9 35.69 7.73 12.45
CA LEU A 9 34.70 8.02 11.43
C LEU A 9 33.53 8.75 12.09
N GLU A 10 33.25 9.98 11.65
CA GLU A 10 32.15 10.79 12.17
C GLU A 10 30.90 10.52 11.32
N ILE A 11 29.87 9.88 11.89
CA ILE A 11 28.59 9.67 11.19
C ILE A 11 27.73 10.89 11.47
N LEU A 12 27.60 11.77 10.48
CA LEU A 12 26.70 12.91 10.56
C LEU A 12 25.23 12.45 10.56
N PRO A 13 24.35 13.13 11.33
CA PRO A 13 22.93 12.81 11.33
C PRO A 13 22.32 13.00 9.94
N VAL A 14 21.60 11.99 9.49
CA VAL A 14 20.82 12.06 8.24
C VAL A 14 19.42 12.58 8.57
N TYR A 15 19.05 13.69 7.95
CA TYR A 15 17.69 14.23 8.02
C TYR A 15 16.86 13.67 6.87
N VAL A 16 15.76 13.02 7.20
CA VAL A 16 14.84 12.45 6.21
C VAL A 16 13.67 13.39 6.03
N ASN A 17 13.43 13.84 4.80
CA ASN A 17 12.21 14.57 4.46
C ASN A 17 11.05 13.56 4.32
N LYS A 18 10.07 13.66 5.22
CA LYS A 18 8.89 12.78 5.25
C LYS A 18 8.05 12.88 3.97
N GLU A 19 7.87 14.09 3.44
CA GLU A 19 7.07 14.32 2.23
C GLU A 19 7.75 13.69 1.02
N GLU A 20 9.07 13.80 0.93
CA GLU A 20 9.85 13.18 -0.13
C GLU A 20 9.81 11.65 -0.06
N LEU A 21 9.88 11.09 1.15
CA LEU A 21 9.75 9.66 1.41
C LEU A 21 8.40 9.11 0.93
N MET A 22 7.36 9.93 1.03
CA MET A 22 6.00 9.60 0.63
C MET A 22 5.61 10.13 -0.77
N LYS A 23 6.54 10.65 -1.60
CA LYS A 23 6.18 11.18 -2.93
C LYS A 23 5.55 10.16 -3.90
N ASN A 24 5.66 8.86 -3.64
CA ASN A 24 5.20 7.79 -4.54
C ASN A 24 3.86 7.13 -4.12
N ILE A 25 2.99 7.84 -3.40
CA ILE A 25 1.78 7.27 -2.76
C ILE A 25 0.82 6.54 -3.73
N ASP A 26 0.78 6.87 -5.03
CA ASP A 26 -0.38 6.48 -5.87
C ASP A 26 -0.09 5.82 -7.23
N ASN A 27 1.11 5.29 -7.47
CA ASN A 27 1.42 4.72 -8.78
C ASN A 27 0.91 3.26 -8.95
N TYR A 28 -0.42 3.05 -8.92
CA TYR A 28 -1.02 1.73 -9.14
C TYR A 28 -1.03 1.32 -10.62
N SER A 29 -0.87 0.03 -10.91
CA SER A 29 -0.95 -0.51 -12.28
C SER A 29 -2.38 -0.72 -12.80
N ILE A 30 -3.37 -0.61 -11.92
CA ILE A 30 -4.80 -0.74 -12.17
C ILE A 30 -5.52 0.26 -11.28
N ASP A 31 -6.66 0.77 -11.71
CA ASP A 31 -7.39 1.80 -10.97
C ASP A 31 -8.90 1.51 -10.92
N PHE A 32 -9.53 1.81 -9.79
CA PHE A 32 -10.98 1.66 -9.58
C PHE A 32 -11.84 2.50 -10.55
N SER A 33 -11.32 3.64 -11.01
CA SER A 33 -11.95 4.50 -12.01
C SER A 33 -12.14 3.81 -13.37
N GLU A 34 -11.30 2.81 -13.69
CA GLU A 34 -11.39 2.02 -14.92
C GLU A 34 -12.62 1.09 -14.95
N VAL A 35 -13.25 0.86 -13.79
CA VAL A 35 -14.42 -0.02 -13.68
C VAL A 35 -15.64 0.66 -14.31
N LYS A 36 -16.09 0.08 -15.42
CA LYS A 36 -17.33 0.46 -16.12
C LYS A 36 -18.52 -0.34 -15.59
N GLY A 37 -19.64 0.35 -15.35
CA GLY A 37 -20.86 -0.25 -14.79
C GLY A 37 -20.72 -0.60 -13.30
N GLN A 38 -21.45 -1.63 -12.85
CA GLN A 38 -21.42 -2.15 -11.47
C GLN A 38 -21.77 -1.12 -10.38
N HIS A 39 -22.70 -0.20 -10.64
CA HIS A 39 -23.01 0.94 -9.76
C HIS A 39 -23.23 0.56 -8.29
N HIS A 40 -23.99 -0.51 -8.03
CA HIS A 40 -24.25 -0.97 -6.66
C HIS A 40 -22.97 -1.45 -5.96
N ALA A 41 -22.15 -2.25 -6.64
CA ALA A 41 -20.89 -2.72 -6.07
C ALA A 41 -19.90 -1.58 -5.89
N LYS A 42 -19.81 -0.64 -6.85
CA LYS A 42 -18.94 0.53 -6.74
C LYS A 42 -19.29 1.37 -5.53
N ARG A 43 -20.58 1.68 -5.36
CA ARG A 43 -21.07 2.46 -4.21
C ARG A 43 -20.78 1.77 -2.88
N ALA A 44 -21.01 0.46 -2.79
CA ALA A 44 -20.74 -0.31 -1.58
C ALA A 44 -19.24 -0.30 -1.22
N LEU A 45 -18.37 -0.46 -2.24
CA LEU A 45 -16.92 -0.44 -2.05
C LEU A 45 -16.39 0.96 -1.68
N GLU A 46 -16.93 2.03 -2.27
CA GLU A 46 -16.58 3.40 -1.89
C GLU A 46 -16.95 3.70 -0.43
N VAL A 47 -18.15 3.32 -0.01
CA VAL A 47 -18.60 3.50 1.39
C VAL A 47 -17.73 2.67 2.35
N ALA A 48 -17.40 1.44 1.97
CA ALA A 48 -16.53 0.60 2.79
C ALA A 48 -15.10 1.14 2.88
N ALA A 49 -14.54 1.62 1.75
CA ALA A 49 -13.20 2.19 1.71
C ALA A 49 -13.10 3.47 2.55
N ALA A 50 -14.09 4.37 2.44
CA ALA A 50 -14.14 5.59 3.24
C ALA A 50 -14.35 5.32 4.74
N GLY A 51 -15.12 4.28 5.07
CA GLY A 51 -15.42 3.91 6.46
C GLY A 51 -14.46 2.91 7.10
N GLY A 52 -13.50 2.36 6.36
CA GLY A 52 -12.63 1.28 6.86
C GLY A 52 -13.37 -0.04 7.16
N HIS A 53 -14.43 -0.35 6.40
CA HIS A 53 -15.22 -1.57 6.61
C HIS A 53 -14.70 -2.78 5.83
N ASN A 54 -14.86 -3.97 6.42
CA ASN A 54 -14.63 -5.23 5.73
C ASN A 54 -15.74 -5.50 4.70
N VAL A 55 -15.38 -6.11 3.57
CA VAL A 55 -16.33 -6.41 2.48
C VAL A 55 -16.26 -7.88 2.10
N ILE A 56 -17.43 -8.51 1.92
CA ILE A 56 -17.58 -9.82 1.30
C ILE A 56 -18.37 -9.63 0.00
N MET A 57 -17.83 -10.13 -1.11
CA MET A 57 -18.50 -10.07 -2.43
C MET A 57 -19.01 -11.45 -2.83
N THR A 58 -20.32 -11.55 -3.09
CA THR A 58 -20.98 -12.77 -3.56
C THR A 58 -21.55 -12.56 -4.96
N GLY A 59 -21.60 -13.62 -5.77
CA GLY A 59 -22.15 -13.56 -7.13
C GLY A 59 -21.62 -14.65 -8.04
N PRO A 60 -22.23 -14.84 -9.23
CA PRO A 60 -21.87 -15.92 -10.16
C PRO A 60 -20.43 -15.81 -10.68
N PRO A 61 -19.81 -16.91 -11.14
CA PRO A 61 -18.50 -16.88 -11.81
C PRO A 61 -18.49 -15.85 -12.95
N GLY A 62 -17.35 -15.17 -13.16
CA GLY A 62 -17.21 -14.16 -14.20
C GLY A 62 -17.84 -12.78 -13.90
N SER A 63 -18.51 -12.60 -12.75
CA SER A 63 -19.15 -11.32 -12.39
C SER A 63 -18.20 -10.16 -12.03
N GLY A 64 -16.88 -10.34 -12.19
CA GLY A 64 -15.90 -9.27 -11.95
C GLY A 64 -15.47 -9.05 -10.49
N LYS A 65 -15.81 -9.94 -9.55
CA LYS A 65 -15.42 -9.82 -8.11
C LYS A 65 -13.92 -9.63 -7.91
N THR A 66 -13.10 -10.48 -8.52
CA THR A 66 -11.62 -10.38 -8.43
C THR A 66 -11.10 -9.11 -9.09
N MET A 67 -11.75 -8.68 -10.18
CA MET A 67 -11.39 -7.44 -10.89
C MET A 67 -11.65 -6.21 -10.02
N LEU A 68 -12.78 -6.18 -9.31
CA LEU A 68 -13.12 -5.17 -8.31
C LEU A 68 -12.18 -5.22 -7.10
N ALA A 69 -11.97 -6.41 -6.52
CA ALA A 69 -11.14 -6.60 -5.32
C ALA A 69 -9.72 -6.05 -5.50
N LYS A 70 -9.10 -6.33 -6.66
CA LYS A 70 -7.75 -5.89 -6.99
C LYS A 70 -7.61 -4.36 -7.07
N ARG A 71 -8.71 -3.64 -7.32
CA ARG A 71 -8.75 -2.18 -7.48
C ARG A 71 -9.16 -1.43 -6.21
N ILE A 72 -9.65 -2.12 -5.18
CA ILE A 72 -9.98 -1.49 -3.89
C ILE A 72 -8.82 -0.66 -3.32
N PRO A 73 -7.55 -1.10 -3.37
CA PRO A 73 -6.43 -0.31 -2.83
C PRO A 73 -6.32 1.11 -3.39
N THR A 74 -6.82 1.37 -4.59
CA THR A 74 -6.69 2.70 -5.24
C THR A 74 -7.74 3.71 -4.78
N ILE A 75 -8.73 3.28 -3.99
CA ILE A 75 -9.75 4.16 -3.40
C ILE A 75 -9.71 4.15 -1.87
N LEU A 76 -8.76 3.43 -1.28
CA LEU A 76 -8.52 3.50 0.15
C LEU A 76 -7.83 4.84 0.49
N PRO A 77 -8.02 5.35 1.71
CA PRO A 77 -7.23 6.47 2.22
C PRO A 77 -5.74 6.16 2.09
N THR A 78 -4.95 7.19 1.75
CA THR A 78 -3.48 7.10 1.68
C THR A 78 -2.91 6.58 2.99
N LEU A 79 -1.79 5.85 2.93
CA LEU A 79 -1.11 5.38 4.14
C LEU A 79 -0.64 6.56 4.98
N THR A 80 -0.73 6.46 6.30
CA THR A 80 0.09 7.30 7.18
C THR A 80 1.53 6.80 7.18
N LEU A 81 2.47 7.63 7.65
CA LEU A 81 3.87 7.22 7.77
C LEU A 81 4.02 6.02 8.72
N GLU A 82 3.25 6.00 9.81
CA GLU A 82 3.24 4.92 10.79
C GLU A 82 2.78 3.60 10.16
N GLU A 83 1.65 3.63 9.43
CA GLU A 83 1.14 2.46 8.70
C GLU A 83 2.16 1.97 7.65
N ALA A 84 2.78 2.90 6.92
CA ALA A 84 3.80 2.59 5.92
C ALA A 84 5.01 1.86 6.55
N ILE A 85 5.50 2.33 7.71
CA ILE A 85 6.61 1.70 8.43
C ILE A 85 6.20 0.30 8.93
N GLU A 86 5.00 0.15 9.47
CA GLU A 86 4.50 -1.13 9.97
C GLU A 86 4.39 -2.18 8.86
N ILE A 87 3.76 -1.82 7.74
CA ILE A 87 3.64 -2.69 6.56
C ILE A 87 5.02 -3.03 6.02
N THR A 88 5.94 -2.05 5.96
CA THR A 88 7.31 -2.28 5.52
C THR A 88 8.03 -3.31 6.38
N ARG A 89 7.86 -3.28 7.71
CA ARG A 89 8.43 -4.28 8.62
C ARG A 89 7.89 -5.68 8.30
N LEU A 90 6.58 -5.82 8.09
CA LEU A 90 5.94 -7.09 7.73
C LEU A 90 6.41 -7.63 6.38
N TYR A 91 6.60 -6.75 5.40
CA TYR A 91 7.11 -7.15 4.08
C TYR A 91 8.60 -7.52 4.14
N SER A 92 9.38 -6.84 4.98
CA SER A 92 10.80 -7.11 5.16
C SER A 92 11.05 -8.51 5.73
N ILE A 93 10.30 -8.90 6.77
CA ILE A 93 10.38 -10.26 7.32
C ILE A 93 9.93 -11.33 6.32
N SER A 94 9.07 -10.95 5.37
CA SER A 94 8.58 -11.83 4.30
C SER A 94 9.50 -11.86 3.08
N ASN A 95 10.61 -11.10 3.10
CA ASN A 95 11.51 -10.89 1.96
C ASN A 95 10.79 -10.37 0.70
N LEU A 96 9.75 -9.55 0.89
CA LEU A 96 8.92 -8.95 -0.15
C LEU A 96 9.18 -7.45 -0.35
N THR A 97 10.23 -6.90 0.28
CA THR A 97 10.61 -5.48 0.14
C THR A 97 11.47 -5.24 -1.10
N ASP A 98 11.26 -4.09 -1.75
CA ASP A 98 12.10 -3.62 -2.84
C ASP A 98 13.31 -2.88 -2.26
N ARG A 99 14.53 -3.23 -2.69
CA ARG A 99 15.76 -2.54 -2.26
C ARG A 99 15.81 -1.09 -2.75
N LYS A 100 15.19 -0.79 -3.89
CA LYS A 100 15.11 0.54 -4.48
C LYS A 100 14.04 1.40 -3.82
N TYR A 101 12.95 0.78 -3.37
CA TYR A 101 11.85 1.43 -2.65
C TYR A 101 11.64 0.73 -1.30
N PRO A 102 12.52 1.01 -0.32
CA PRO A 102 12.54 0.26 0.94
C PRO A 102 11.32 0.51 1.80
N ILE A 103 10.52 1.55 1.51
CA ILE A 103 9.30 1.88 2.25
C ILE A 103 8.08 1.68 1.36
N MET A 104 7.13 0.91 1.90
CA MET A 104 5.83 0.70 1.30
C MET A 104 5.01 1.99 1.36
N THR A 105 4.74 2.55 0.20
CA THR A 105 3.97 3.81 0.04
C THR A 105 2.56 3.58 -0.49
N ARG A 106 2.20 2.32 -0.81
CA ARG A 106 0.90 1.94 -1.39
C ARG A 106 0.18 0.94 -0.50
N ARG A 107 -1.15 0.98 -0.55
CA ARG A 107 -1.99 -0.01 0.13
C ARG A 107 -1.77 -1.39 -0.51
N PRO A 108 -1.36 -2.40 0.28
CA PRO A 108 -1.06 -3.72 -0.27
C PRO A 108 -2.34 -4.45 -0.69
N PHE A 109 -2.24 -5.23 -1.77
CA PHE A 109 -3.25 -6.23 -2.14
C PHE A 109 -2.63 -7.61 -2.03
N ARG A 110 -3.36 -8.55 -1.41
CA ARG A 110 -2.96 -9.95 -1.34
C ARG A 110 -4.00 -10.81 -2.03
N SER A 111 -3.56 -11.54 -3.06
CA SER A 111 -4.32 -12.66 -3.61
C SER A 111 -4.07 -13.89 -2.75
N PRO A 112 -5.10 -14.70 -2.42
CA PRO A 112 -4.91 -15.97 -1.71
C PRO A 112 -4.23 -17.04 -2.58
N HIS A 113 -4.16 -16.79 -3.90
CA HIS A 113 -3.49 -17.64 -4.89
C HIS A 113 -2.40 -16.84 -5.61
#